data_AF-A0A348UP66-F1
#
_entry.id   AF-A0A348UP66-F1
#
_cell.length_a   1.000
_cell.length_b   1.000
_cell.length_c   1.000
_cell.angle_alpha   90.00
_cell.angle_beta   90.00
_cell.angle_gamma   90.00
#
_symmetry.space_group_name_H-M   'P 1'
#
loop_
_entity.id
_entity.type
_entity.pdbx_description
1 polymer ?
#
loop_
_entity_poly.entity_id
_entity_poly.type
_entity_poly.pdbx_seq_one_letter_code
_entity_poly.pdbx_strand_id
1 'polypeptide(L)' 'MPLNLNFSAEDERFRDEVRAFLAAELDADLVAEARRASGMFVNRTIAETWQRKLNRRGWGAG' A
#
# COMPACT_ATOMS: atom_id res chain seq x y z
N MET A 1 -8.81 22.18 -16.49
CA MET A 1 -7.92 22.77 -15.47
C MET A 1 -7.12 21.65 -14.85
N PRO A 2 -5.78 21.61 -14.95
CA PRO A 2 -4.99 20.64 -14.19
C PRO A 2 -5.10 20.95 -12.69
N LEU A 3 -5.32 19.93 -11.88
CA LEU A 3 -5.34 20.05 -10.42
C LEU A 3 -3.90 20.27 -9.93
N ASN A 4 -3.57 21.51 -9.55
CA ASN A 4 -2.26 21.82 -8.94
C ASN A 4 -2.31 21.45 -7.45
N LEU A 5 -1.82 20.26 -7.13
CA LEU A 5 -1.55 19.83 -5.76
C LEU A 5 -0.14 20.29 -5.39
N ASN A 6 -0.03 21.48 -4.81
CA ASN A 6 1.24 21.96 -4.29
C ASN A 6 1.46 21.34 -2.90
N PHE A 7 2.22 20.25 -2.86
CA PHE A 7 2.55 19.55 -1.62
C PHE A 7 3.63 20.30 -0.85
N SER A 8 3.57 20.22 0.48
CA SER A 8 4.67 20.71 1.32
C SER A 8 5.87 19.75 1.22
N ALA A 9 7.06 20.22 1.63
CA ALA A 9 8.22 19.33 1.73
C ALA A 9 8.00 18.16 2.70
N GLU A 10 7.13 18.33 3.70
CA GLU A 10 6.75 17.26 4.62
C GLU A 10 5.87 16.20 3.93
N ASP A 11 4.91 16.63 3.12
CA ASP A 11 4.07 15.74 2.31
C ASP A 11 4.90 14.94 1.29
N GLU A 12 5.89 15.58 0.66
CA GLU A 12 6.80 14.90 -0.27
C GLU A 12 7.64 13.83 0.44
N ARG A 13 8.19 14.16 1.61
CA ARG A 13 8.93 13.19 2.43
C ARG A 13 8.06 12.02 2.87
N PHE A 14 6.83 12.29 3.30
CA PHE A 14 5.89 11.23 3.67
C PHE A 14 5.54 10.35 2.47
N ARG A 15 5.32 10.95 1.30
CA ARG A 15 5.10 10.23 0.04
C ARG A 15 6.26 9.30 -0.29
N ASP A 16 7.50 9.76 -0.12
CA ASP A 16 8.68 8.95 -0.39
C ASP A 16 8.82 7.80 0.62
N GLU A 17 8.52 8.04 1.89
CA GLU A 17 8.45 6.99 2.91
C GLU A 17 7.43 5.91 2.53
N VAL A 18 6.22 6.32 2.15
CA VAL A 18 5.17 5.39 1.73
C VAL A 18 5.61 4.60 0.50
N ARG A 19 6.22 5.26 -0.50
CA ARG A 19 6.72 4.58 -1.71
C ARG A 19 7.81 3.57 -1.39
N ALA A 20 8.75 3.90 -0.51
CA ALA A 20 9.79 2.99 -0.09
C ALA A 20 9.21 1.78 0.66
N PHE A 21 8.24 2.00 1.55
CA PHE A 21 7.53 0.92 2.24
C PHE A 21 6.79 0.01 1.25
N LEU A 22 6.02 0.59 0.33
CA LEU A 22 5.31 -0.17 -0.70
C LEU A 22 6.28 -0.99 -1.56
N ALA A 23 7.38 -0.40 -2.02
CA ALA A 23 8.38 -1.10 -2.82
C ALA A 23 9.08 -2.25 -2.07
N ALA A 24 9.28 -2.10 -0.75
CA ALA A 24 9.89 -3.14 0.08
C ALA A 24 8.91 -4.27 0.44
N GLU A 25 7.63 -3.96 0.65
CA GLU A 25 6.66 -4.89 1.23
C GLU A 25 5.66 -5.48 0.24
N LEU A 26 5.36 -4.82 -0.88
CA LEU A 26 4.58 -5.36 -2.01
C LEU A 26 5.48 -6.19 -2.91
N ASP A 27 5.62 -7.47 -2.57
CA ASP A 27 6.25 -8.43 -3.45
C ASP A 27 5.42 -8.65 -4.74
N ALA A 28 6.09 -9.02 -5.83
CA ALA A 28 5.49 -9.27 -7.13
C ALA A 28 4.39 -10.34 -7.07
N ASP A 29 4.55 -11.34 -6.21
CA ASP A 29 3.54 -12.38 -5.97
C ASP A 29 2.27 -11.85 -5.31
N LEU A 30 2.42 -10.93 -4.34
CA LEU A 30 1.28 -10.31 -3.67
C LEU A 30 0.47 -9.44 -4.64
N VAL A 31 1.18 -8.72 -5.52
CA VAL A 31 0.59 -7.91 -6.60
C VAL A 31 -0.08 -8.81 -7.65
N ALA A 32 0.56 -9.91 -8.03
CA ALA A 32 0.00 -10.86 -8.99
C ALA A 32 -1.29 -11.48 -8.47
N GLU A 33 -1.33 -11.90 -7.21
CA GLU A 33 -2.54 -12.47 -6.62
C GLU A 33 -3.64 -11.45 -6.40
N ALA A 34 -3.29 -10.22 -6.00
CA ALA A 34 -4.27 -9.13 -5.96
C ALA A 34 -4.88 -8.85 -7.34
N ARG A 35 -4.09 -8.95 -8.43
CA ARG A 35 -4.57 -8.80 -9.81
C ARG A 35 -5.41 -9.98 -10.30
N ARG A 36 -5.14 -11.19 -9.80
CA ARG A 36 -5.90 -12.41 -10.13
C ARG A 36 -7.26 -12.47 -9.44
N ALA A 37 -7.43 -11.71 -8.35
CA ALA A 37 -8.72 -11.57 -7.70
C ALA A 37 -9.75 -11.00 -8.69
N SER A 38 -10.61 -11.87 -9.21
CA SER A 38 -11.70 -11.52 -10.13
C SER A 38 -12.87 -10.92 -9.34
N GLY A 39 -12.68 -9.70 -8.83
CA GLY A 39 -13.70 -8.96 -8.08
C GLY A 39 -13.12 -7.91 -7.12
N MET A 40 -14.00 -7.20 -6.40
CA MET A 40 -13.62 -6.24 -5.36
C MET A 40 -12.97 -6.92 -4.13
N PHE A 41 -13.08 -8.24 -4.03
CA PHE A 41 -12.60 -9.03 -2.91
C PHE A 41 -11.34 -9.79 -3.28
N VAL A 42 -10.22 -9.37 -2.67
CA VAL A 42 -8.99 -10.14 -2.66
C VAL A 42 -9.14 -11.37 -1.77
N ASN A 43 -8.37 -12.42 -2.06
CA ASN A 43 -8.30 -13.61 -1.20
C ASN A 43 -8.00 -13.18 0.26
N ARG A 44 -8.78 -13.69 1.22
CA ARG A 44 -8.65 -13.35 2.65
C ARG A 44 -7.22 -13.52 3.18
N THR A 45 -6.52 -14.57 2.75
CA THR A 45 -5.13 -14.80 3.17
C THR A 45 -4.17 -13.72 2.68
N ILE A 46 -4.40 -13.18 1.48
CA ILE A 46 -3.65 -12.05 0.94
C ILE A 46 -3.98 -10.77 1.72
N ALA A 47 -5.28 -10.54 2.00
CA ALA A 47 -5.73 -9.39 2.81
C ALA A 47 -5.11 -9.41 4.22
N GLU A 48 -5.16 -10.54 4.92
CA GLU A 48 -4.57 -10.71 6.25
C GLU A 48 -3.05 -10.50 6.24
N THR A 49 -2.37 -11.02 5.22
CA THR A 49 -0.92 -10.83 5.06
C THR A 49 -0.57 -9.37 4.87
N TRP A 50 -1.35 -8.65 4.06
CA TRP A 50 -1.19 -7.21 3.87
C TRP A 50 -1.50 -6.42 5.16
N GLN A 51 -2.59 -6.74 5.85
CA GLN A 51 -2.96 -6.11 7.13
C GLN A 51 -1.88 -6.32 8.19
N ARG A 52 -1.26 -7.50 8.27
CA ARG A 52 -0.11 -7.74 9.17
C ARG A 52 1.10 -6.85 8.85
N LYS A 53 1.42 -6.65 7.57
CA LYS A 53 2.52 -5.76 7.13
C LYS A 53 2.25 -4.31 7.53
N LEU A 54 1.01 -3.85 7.36
CA LEU A 54 0.58 -2.52 7.79
C LEU A 54 0.60 -2.36 9.32
N ASN A 55 0.11 -3.35 10.06
CA ASN A 55 0.13 -3.33 11.53
C ASN A 55 1.56 -3.25 12.09
N ARG A 56 2.55 -3.92 11.46
CA ARG A 56 3.97 -3.82 11.85
C ARG A 56 4.54 -2.41 11.71
N ARG A 57 4.01 -1.60 10.79
CA ARG A 57 4.38 -0.19 10.61
C ARG A 57 3.56 0.76 11.49
N GLY A 58 2.56 0.24 12.22
CA GLY A 58 1.61 1.02 12.99
C GLY A 58 0.52 1.69 12.14
N TRP A 59 0.34 1.25 10.88
CA TRP A 59 -0.61 1.84 9.93
C TRP A 59 -1.90 1.04 9.76
N GLY A 60 -1.95 -0.20 10.26
CA GLY A 60 -3.16 -1.01 10.23
C GLY A 60 -4.03 -0.79 11.48
N ALA A 61 -5.31 -1.16 11.36
CA ALA A 61 -6.20 -1.27 12.50
C ALA A 61 -6.10 -2.70 13.06
N GLY A 62 -5.83 -2.82 14.35
CA GLY A 62 -5.90 -4.08 15.11
C GLY A 62 -7.31 -4.38 15.56
#